data_AF-A0A955SKD1-F1
#
_entry.id   AF-A0A955SKD1-F1
#
_cell.length_a   1.000
_cell.length_b   1.000
_cell.length_c   1.000
_cell.angle_alpha   90.00
_cell.angle_beta   90.00
_cell.angle_gamma   90.00
#
_symmetry.space_group_name_H-M   'P 1'
#
loop_
_entity.id
_entity.type
_entity.pdbx_description
1 polymer ?
#
loop_
_entity_poly.entity_id
_entity_poly.type
_entity_poly.pdbx_seq_one_letter_code
_entity_poly.pdbx_strand_id
1 'polypeptide(L)'
;MKNTKAERRLKDLQRLKELERDLLLQPRMKELMQACMRVGLKPGEALGWISDFCKWDLDQLSDGDWQNLIYEVVWFAIYGPAIPGTEFVPSGDYLQDLIHDPNSRLPSQKMIEELQQWAKARLGEFIEDGETYISLQPASVLMVKRDRKTARAEMMLKTNNLYQGFAFSFAHTLREAGARLNQCPECGKYYPARSNQTYCSPRCQNRVSLQKFRTKAQPASRASKKPGTRKQKPKR
;
A
#
# COMPACT_ATOMS: atom_id res chain seq x y z
N MET A 1 -39.97 33.83 17.18
CA MET A 1 -39.53 33.45 15.81
C MET A 1 -39.23 31.96 15.78
N LYS A 2 -40.02 31.17 15.03
CA LYS A 2 -39.85 29.70 14.94
C LYS A 2 -38.81 29.38 13.87
N ASN A 3 -37.59 29.08 14.31
CA ASN A 3 -36.46 28.68 13.45
C ASN A 3 -36.89 27.47 12.60
N THR A 4 -36.94 27.65 11.28
CA THR A 4 -37.51 26.66 10.34
C THR A 4 -36.63 25.42 10.27
N LYS A 5 -37.23 24.26 9.97
CA LYS A 5 -36.52 22.97 9.86
C LYS A 5 -35.34 23.04 8.89
N ALA A 6 -35.42 23.88 7.86
CA ALA A 6 -34.36 24.13 6.88
C ALA A 6 -33.17 24.90 7.48
N GLU A 7 -33.42 25.93 8.28
CA GLU A 7 -32.38 26.72 8.96
C GLU A 7 -31.62 25.90 10.00
N ARG A 8 -32.30 25.01 10.74
CA ARG A 8 -31.64 24.06 11.63
C ARG A 8 -30.71 23.12 10.87
N ARG A 9 -31.20 22.54 9.77
CA ARG A 9 -30.43 21.62 8.93
C ARG A 9 -29.21 22.30 8.28
N LEU A 10 -29.32 23.57 7.91
CA LEU A 10 -28.20 24.35 7.37
C LEU A 10 -27.13 24.61 8.45
N LYS A 11 -27.55 24.98 9.67
CA LYS A 11 -26.63 25.14 10.81
C LYS A 11 -25.93 23.84 11.18
N ASP A 12 -26.65 22.71 11.16
CA ASP A 12 -26.07 21.39 11.40
C ASP A 12 -25.03 21.03 10.33
N LEU A 13 -25.31 21.30 9.06
CA LEU A 13 -24.35 21.10 7.96
C LEU A 13 -23.12 22.00 8.07
N GLN A 14 -23.29 23.26 8.49
CA GLN A 14 -22.18 24.17 8.73
C GLN A 14 -21.30 23.69 9.90
N ARG A 15 -21.93 23.30 11.01
CA ARG A 15 -21.24 22.73 12.17
C ARG A 15 -20.49 21.44 11.83
N LEU A 16 -21.07 20.57 11.00
CA LEU A 16 -20.39 19.35 10.52
C LEU A 16 -19.16 19.68 9.67
N LYS A 17 -19.23 20.69 8.80
CA LYS A 17 -18.09 21.15 8.00
C LYS A 17 -16.99 21.79 8.84
N GLU A 18 -17.35 22.50 9.90
CA GLU A 18 -16.41 23.06 10.87
C GLU A 18 -15.71 21.95 11.66
N LEU A 19 -16.46 20.97 12.17
CA LEU A 19 -15.90 19.79 12.84
C LEU A 19 -14.98 18.97 11.94
N GLU A 20 -15.36 18.78 10.67
CA GLU A 20 -14.53 18.11 9.66
C GLU A 20 -13.23 18.90 9.42
N ARG A 21 -13.32 20.23 9.31
CA ARG A 21 -12.13 21.09 9.19
C ARG A 21 -11.23 21.00 10.41
N ASP A 22 -11.79 21.06 11.61
CA ASP A 22 -11.02 21.02 12.86
C ASP A 22 -10.36 19.65 13.07
N LEU A 23 -11.02 18.56 12.63
CA LEU A 23 -10.44 17.22 12.63
C LEU A 23 -9.25 17.11 11.67
N LEU A 24 -9.37 17.71 10.47
CA LEU A 24 -8.29 17.74 9.47
C LEU A 24 -7.10 18.61 9.88
N LEU A 25 -7.29 19.54 10.82
CA LEU A 25 -6.23 20.38 11.39
C LEU A 25 -5.41 19.66 12.47
N GLN A 26 -5.85 18.49 12.94
CA GLN A 26 -5.09 17.73 13.93
C GLN A 26 -3.84 17.12 13.27
N PRO A 27 -2.63 17.31 13.85
CA PRO A 27 -1.37 16.88 13.21
C PRO A 27 -1.37 15.41 12.80
N ARG A 28 -1.88 14.52 13.66
CA ARG A 28 -1.93 13.08 13.40
C ARG A 28 -2.95 12.70 12.31
N MET A 29 -4.04 13.46 12.16
CA MET A 29 -4.97 13.26 11.05
C MET A 29 -4.30 13.59 9.72
N LYS A 30 -3.50 14.67 9.66
CA LYS A 30 -2.73 15.02 8.47
C LYS A 30 -1.74 13.91 8.08
N GLU A 31 -1.04 13.33 9.06
CA GLU A 31 -0.12 12.21 8.81
C GLU A 31 -0.86 10.97 8.29
N LEU A 32 -2.04 10.64 8.85
CA LEU A 32 -2.89 9.55 8.37
C LEU A 32 -3.39 9.77 6.93
N MET A 33 -3.74 11.01 6.57
CA MET A 33 -4.11 11.32 5.18
C MET A 33 -2.94 11.19 4.22
N GLN A 34 -1.73 11.56 4.64
CA GLN A 34 -0.54 11.36 3.81
C GLN A 34 -0.21 9.86 3.67
N ALA A 35 -0.36 9.09 4.75
CA ALA A 35 -0.26 7.64 4.71
C ALA A 35 -1.28 7.02 3.73
N CYS A 36 -2.52 7.51 3.70
CA CYS A 36 -3.51 7.10 2.70
C CYS A 36 -3.01 7.30 1.26
N MET A 37 -2.33 8.41 0.98
CA MET A 37 -1.79 8.70 -0.36
C MET A 37 -0.62 7.77 -0.72
N ARG A 38 0.15 7.30 0.26
CA ARG A 38 1.29 6.38 0.06
C ARG A 38 0.86 4.92 -0.06
N VAL A 39 -0.08 4.47 0.78
CA VAL A 39 -0.67 3.12 0.74
C VAL A 39 -1.57 2.94 -0.49
N GLY A 40 -2.37 3.97 -0.80
CA GLY A 40 -3.38 3.95 -1.86
C GLY A 40 -4.75 3.50 -1.37
N LEU A 41 -5.78 3.98 -2.06
CA LEU A 41 -7.18 3.71 -1.72
C LEU A 41 -7.72 2.47 -2.42
N LYS A 42 -7.13 2.06 -3.54
CA LYS A 42 -7.62 0.92 -4.31
C LYS A 42 -6.89 -0.36 -3.88
N PRO A 43 -7.55 -1.53 -3.91
CA PRO A 43 -6.90 -2.79 -3.53
C PRO A 43 -5.60 -3.07 -4.29
N GLY A 44 -5.53 -2.72 -5.58
CA GLY A 44 -4.30 -2.89 -6.35
C GLY A 44 -3.13 -1.98 -5.92
N GLU A 45 -3.43 -0.77 -5.47
CA GLU A 45 -2.40 0.16 -4.95
C GLU A 45 -1.90 -0.34 -3.59
N ALA A 46 -2.83 -0.70 -2.71
CA ALA A 46 -2.53 -1.29 -1.41
C ALA A 46 -1.72 -2.60 -1.54
N LEU A 47 -2.03 -3.45 -2.52
CA LEU A 47 -1.26 -4.66 -2.82
C LEU A 47 0.18 -4.33 -3.27
N GLY A 48 0.34 -3.26 -4.05
CA GLY A 48 1.66 -2.74 -4.41
C GLY A 48 2.44 -2.24 -3.19
N TRP A 49 1.76 -1.56 -2.26
CA TRP A 49 2.33 -1.14 -0.99
C TRP A 49 2.72 -2.35 -0.11
N ILE A 50 1.86 -3.35 0.05
CA ILE A 50 2.16 -4.60 0.79
C ILE A 50 3.43 -5.25 0.21
N SER A 51 3.54 -5.32 -1.12
CA SER A 51 4.73 -5.89 -1.78
C SER A 51 6.00 -5.10 -1.49
N ASP A 52 5.93 -3.78 -1.39
CA ASP A 52 7.09 -2.94 -1.07
C ASP A 52 7.43 -3.06 0.42
N PHE A 53 6.42 -2.99 1.29
CA PHE A 53 6.53 -3.19 2.73
C PHE A 53 7.22 -4.51 3.06
N CYS A 54 6.85 -5.60 2.38
CA CYS A 54 7.51 -6.91 2.54
C CYS A 54 8.96 -6.97 2.04
N LYS A 55 9.51 -5.90 1.46
CA LYS A 55 10.88 -5.87 0.94
C LYS A 55 11.77 -4.82 1.60
N TRP A 56 11.18 -3.88 2.32
CA TRP A 56 11.94 -2.86 3.03
C TRP A 56 12.88 -3.48 4.05
N ASP A 57 14.12 -3.01 4.02
CA ASP A 57 15.10 -3.25 5.07
C ASP A 57 14.84 -2.22 6.17
N LEU A 58 14.15 -2.66 7.22
CA LEU A 58 13.68 -1.79 8.30
C LEU A 58 14.86 -1.15 9.07
N ASP A 59 16.00 -1.84 9.12
CA ASP A 59 17.20 -1.36 9.82
C ASP A 59 17.88 -0.18 9.09
N GLN A 60 17.58 0.00 7.80
CA GLN A 60 18.15 1.07 6.97
C GLN A 60 17.22 2.26 6.76
N LEU A 61 16.02 2.25 7.36
CA LEU A 61 15.09 3.38 7.25
C LEU A 61 15.59 4.58 8.04
N SER A 62 15.46 5.77 7.44
CA SER A 62 15.66 7.03 8.17
C SER A 62 14.55 7.23 9.21
N ASP A 63 14.77 8.09 10.21
CA ASP A 63 13.75 8.41 11.22
C ASP A 63 12.43 8.90 10.60
N GLY A 64 12.53 9.70 9.52
CA GLY A 64 11.37 10.18 8.78
C GLY A 64 10.64 9.08 8.02
N ASP A 65 11.37 8.12 7.44
CA ASP A 65 10.76 6.97 6.77
C ASP A 65 10.11 6.02 7.77
N TRP A 66 10.71 5.85 8.95
CA TRP A 66 10.11 5.12 10.07
C TRP A 66 8.80 5.75 10.51
N GLN A 67 8.76 7.07 10.67
CA GLN A 67 7.53 7.76 11.03
C GLN A 67 6.46 7.59 9.93
N ASN A 68 6.83 7.74 8.66
CA ASN A 68 5.91 7.52 7.53
C ASN A 68 5.33 6.10 7.55
N LEU A 69 6.19 5.10 7.74
CA LEU A 69 5.83 3.68 7.78
C LEU A 69 4.83 3.38 8.90
N ILE A 70 5.03 3.95 10.10
CA ILE A 70 4.11 3.76 11.22
C ILE A 70 2.70 4.20 10.85
N TYR A 71 2.55 5.40 10.28
CA TYR A 71 1.24 5.91 9.87
C TYR A 71 0.65 5.12 8.70
N GLU A 72 1.47 4.62 7.78
CA GLU A 72 1.03 3.72 6.69
C GLU A 72 0.46 2.41 7.22
N VAL A 73 1.15 1.77 8.17
CA VAL A 73 0.67 0.54 8.81
C VAL A 73 -0.62 0.80 9.58
N VAL A 74 -0.70 1.90 10.32
CA VAL A 74 -1.92 2.29 11.03
C VAL A 74 -3.08 2.54 10.06
N TRP A 75 -2.84 3.31 8.99
CA TRP A 75 -3.84 3.59 7.98
C TRP A 75 -4.33 2.29 7.32
N PHE A 76 -3.41 1.42 6.92
CA PHE A 76 -3.74 0.16 6.28
C PHE A 76 -4.53 -0.77 7.23
N ALA A 77 -4.16 -0.83 8.51
CA ALA A 77 -4.83 -1.65 9.50
C ALA A 77 -6.23 -1.15 9.89
N ILE A 78 -6.45 0.17 9.90
CA ILE A 78 -7.71 0.78 10.33
C ILE A 78 -8.65 1.08 9.16
N TYR A 79 -8.13 1.48 8.01
CA TYR A 79 -8.99 1.86 6.89
C TYR A 79 -8.87 0.88 5.75
N GLY A 80 -7.65 0.39 5.51
CA GLY A 80 -7.35 -0.49 4.38
C GLY A 80 -7.71 0.15 3.03
N PRO A 81 -7.70 -0.63 1.95
CA PRO A 81 -8.25 -0.17 0.69
C PRO A 81 -9.78 -0.11 0.73
N ALA A 82 -10.36 0.83 -0.01
CA ALA A 82 -11.79 0.94 -0.21
C ALA A 82 -12.31 -0.26 -1.02
N ILE A 83 -13.08 -1.12 -0.38
CA ILE A 83 -13.67 -2.31 -1.00
C ILE A 83 -15.20 -2.25 -0.90
N PRO A 84 -15.94 -2.29 -2.01
CA PRO A 84 -17.40 -2.26 -1.98
C PRO A 84 -17.97 -3.37 -1.07
N GLY A 85 -18.91 -3.02 -0.19
CA GLY A 85 -19.49 -3.97 0.74
C GLY A 85 -18.56 -4.36 1.89
N THR A 86 -17.45 -3.65 2.09
CA THR A 86 -16.60 -3.79 3.28
C THR A 86 -16.43 -2.43 3.93
N GLU A 87 -16.74 -2.33 5.21
CA GLU A 87 -16.50 -1.13 6.02
C GLU A 87 -15.72 -1.59 7.25
N PHE A 88 -14.46 -1.22 7.37
CA PHE A 88 -13.78 -1.42 8.64
C PHE A 88 -14.25 -0.34 9.62
N VAL A 89 -14.68 -0.76 10.80
CA VAL A 89 -14.96 0.16 11.90
C VAL A 89 -14.06 -0.25 13.04
N PRO A 90 -13.00 0.53 13.36
CA PRO A 90 -12.18 0.22 14.52
C PRO A 90 -13.12 0.08 15.73
N SER A 91 -13.03 -1.01 16.50
CA SER A 91 -13.71 -0.99 17.80
C SER A 91 -12.95 -0.06 18.70
N GLY A 92 -13.72 0.84 19.30
CA GLY A 92 -13.30 1.56 20.48
C GLY A 92 -12.41 2.74 20.17
N ASP A 93 -11.83 3.24 21.25
CA ASP A 93 -11.22 4.55 21.28
C ASP A 93 -9.86 4.56 20.56
N TYR A 94 -9.27 3.46 20.09
CA TYR A 94 -7.91 3.47 19.51
C TYR A 94 -7.69 4.56 18.45
N LEU A 95 -8.62 4.75 17.51
CA LEU A 95 -8.52 5.82 16.53
C LEU A 95 -8.78 7.21 17.14
N GLN A 96 -9.74 7.29 18.07
CA GLN A 96 -10.06 8.53 18.79
C GLN A 96 -8.90 8.97 19.67
N ASP A 97 -8.34 8.07 20.46
CA ASP A 97 -7.12 8.21 21.25
C ASP A 97 -5.94 8.55 20.35
N LEU A 98 -5.76 7.85 19.22
CA LEU A 98 -4.68 8.14 18.29
C LEU A 98 -4.75 9.57 17.77
N ILE A 99 -5.94 10.05 17.42
CA ILE A 99 -6.14 11.39 16.85
C ILE A 99 -6.09 12.47 17.94
N HIS A 100 -6.77 12.24 19.08
CA HIS A 100 -7.06 13.26 20.08
C HIS A 100 -6.18 13.21 21.34
N ASP A 101 -5.65 12.05 21.72
CA ASP A 101 -4.73 11.93 22.84
C ASP A 101 -3.27 12.00 22.34
N PRO A 102 -2.52 13.08 22.63
CA PRO A 102 -1.12 13.16 22.25
C PRO A 102 -0.23 12.09 22.91
N ASN A 103 -0.69 11.48 24.01
CA ASN A 103 0.01 10.40 24.72
C ASN A 103 -0.35 9.00 24.21
N SER A 104 -1.34 8.88 23.33
CA SER A 104 -1.69 7.58 22.78
C SER A 104 -0.51 7.03 21.99
N ARG A 105 -0.26 5.73 22.20
CA ARG A 105 0.93 5.06 21.74
C ARG A 105 0.78 4.66 20.28
N LEU A 106 1.70 5.17 19.46
CA LEU A 106 1.94 4.62 18.14
C LEU A 106 2.50 3.18 18.25
N PRO A 107 2.29 2.34 17.23
CA PRO A 107 2.92 1.03 17.15
C PRO A 107 4.43 1.11 17.37
N SER A 108 4.95 0.20 18.20
CA SER A 108 6.41 0.06 18.39
C SER A 108 7.08 -0.51 17.14
N GLN A 109 8.38 -0.24 16.95
CA GLN A 109 9.18 -0.85 15.88
C GLN A 109 9.07 -2.38 15.83
N LYS A 110 9.20 -3.04 16.99
CA LYS A 110 9.03 -4.50 17.12
C LYS A 110 7.70 -5.00 16.53
N MET A 111 6.61 -4.27 16.76
CA MET A 111 5.31 -4.63 16.20
C MET A 111 5.28 -4.49 14.67
N ILE A 112 5.92 -3.44 14.13
CA ILE A 112 6.03 -3.25 12.68
C ILE A 112 6.88 -4.37 12.04
N GLU A 113 7.97 -4.78 12.69
CA GLU A 113 8.79 -5.92 12.28
C GLU A 113 7.99 -7.23 12.27
N GLU A 114 7.25 -7.51 13.36
CA GLU A 114 6.37 -8.68 13.47
C GLU A 114 5.31 -8.69 12.35
N LEU A 115 4.68 -7.54 12.08
CA LEU A 115 3.72 -7.39 10.98
C LEU A 115 4.38 -7.59 9.61
N GLN A 116 5.60 -7.09 9.42
CA GLN A 116 6.34 -7.26 8.17
C GLN A 116 6.70 -8.74 7.94
N GLN A 117 7.21 -9.42 8.96
CA GLN A 117 7.54 -10.84 8.89
C GLN A 117 6.30 -11.69 8.62
N TRP A 118 5.20 -11.39 9.32
CA TRP A 118 3.93 -12.05 9.09
C TRP A 118 3.42 -11.83 7.65
N ALA A 119 3.43 -10.58 7.17
CA ALA A 119 3.00 -10.25 5.80
C ALA A 119 3.88 -10.93 4.75
N LYS A 120 5.20 -10.97 4.94
CA LYS A 120 6.16 -11.69 4.10
C LYS A 120 5.78 -13.17 3.98
N ALA A 121 5.54 -13.83 5.10
CA ALA A 121 5.18 -15.25 5.12
C ALA A 121 3.85 -15.51 4.39
N ARG A 122 2.79 -14.77 4.71
CA ARG A 122 1.47 -14.95 4.08
C ARG A 122 1.46 -14.61 2.60
N LEU A 123 2.18 -13.56 2.19
CA LEU A 123 2.29 -13.20 0.79
C LEU A 123 3.09 -14.26 0.02
N GLY A 124 4.17 -14.78 0.61
CA GLY A 124 4.97 -15.87 0.05
C GLY A 124 4.14 -17.12 -0.22
N GLU A 125 3.42 -17.62 0.79
CA GLU A 125 2.50 -18.75 0.66
C GLU A 125 1.46 -18.51 -0.46
N PHE A 126 0.83 -17.34 -0.47
CA PHE A 126 -0.16 -17.01 -1.50
C PHE A 126 0.43 -17.02 -2.93
N ILE A 127 1.69 -16.61 -3.09
CA ILE A 127 2.37 -16.61 -4.38
C ILE A 127 2.79 -18.02 -4.80
N GLU A 128 3.30 -18.81 -3.86
CA GLU A 128 3.85 -20.15 -4.12
C GLU A 128 2.73 -21.19 -4.30
N ASP A 129 1.75 -21.18 -3.40
CA ASP A 129 0.70 -22.20 -3.30
C ASP A 129 -0.64 -21.73 -3.90
N GLY A 130 -0.79 -20.43 -4.18
CA GLY A 130 -2.05 -19.84 -4.64
C GLY A 130 -3.08 -19.60 -3.52
N GLU A 131 -2.75 -19.97 -2.28
CA GLU A 131 -3.58 -19.79 -1.10
C GLU A 131 -2.75 -19.42 0.14
N THR A 132 -3.38 -18.81 1.14
CA THR A 132 -2.77 -18.55 2.44
C THR A 132 -3.84 -18.51 3.53
N TYR A 133 -3.45 -18.84 4.76
CA TYR A 133 -4.35 -18.93 5.89
C TYR A 133 -4.10 -17.78 6.87
N ILE A 134 -5.16 -17.02 7.15
CA ILE A 134 -5.14 -15.86 8.04
C ILE A 134 -6.09 -16.15 9.20
N SER A 135 -5.52 -16.37 10.39
CA SER A 135 -6.31 -16.59 11.60
C SER A 135 -6.63 -15.25 12.26
N LEU A 136 -7.92 -14.98 12.43
CA LEU A 136 -8.40 -13.88 13.27
C LEU A 136 -8.56 -14.36 14.72
N GLN A 137 -8.11 -13.56 15.67
CA GLN A 137 -8.18 -13.89 17.10
C GLN A 137 -9.58 -13.59 17.67
N PRO A 138 -10.01 -14.28 18.75
CA PRO A 138 -11.38 -14.23 19.29
C PRO A 138 -11.89 -12.86 19.73
N ALA A 139 -11.02 -11.88 19.97
CA ALA A 139 -11.38 -10.51 20.34
C ALA A 139 -11.84 -9.64 19.14
N SER A 140 -12.14 -10.26 18.00
CA SER A 140 -12.60 -9.57 16.79
C SER A 140 -14.02 -10.00 16.45
N VAL A 141 -14.94 -9.04 16.32
CA VAL A 141 -16.31 -9.30 15.90
C VAL A 141 -16.44 -8.97 14.42
N LEU A 142 -16.74 -9.97 13.60
CA LEU A 142 -17.14 -9.77 12.21
C LEU A 142 -18.66 -9.57 12.16
N MET A 143 -19.11 -8.36 11.87
CA MET A 143 -20.50 -8.02 11.66
C MET A 143 -20.83 -8.03 10.17
N VAL A 144 -21.92 -8.69 9.81
CA VAL A 144 -22.49 -8.63 8.46
C VAL A 144 -23.84 -7.93 8.54
N LYS A 145 -23.96 -6.75 7.92
CA LYS A 145 -25.22 -5.99 7.86
C LYS A 145 -25.75 -5.97 6.44
N ARG A 146 -27.07 -6.10 6.27
CA ARG A 146 -27.71 -5.95 4.96
C ARG A 146 -27.99 -4.47 4.69
N ASP A 147 -27.38 -3.92 3.66
CA ASP A 147 -27.76 -2.61 3.16
C ASP A 147 -29.09 -2.74 2.39
N ARG A 148 -30.14 -2.14 2.95
CA ARG A 148 -31.48 -2.15 2.37
C ARG A 148 -31.59 -1.30 1.11
N LYS A 149 -30.68 -0.35 0.89
CA LYS A 149 -30.68 0.52 -0.30
C LYS A 149 -30.04 -0.17 -1.50
N THR A 150 -28.92 -0.85 -1.29
CA THR A 150 -28.20 -1.54 -2.38
C THR A 150 -28.54 -3.03 -2.50
N ALA A 151 -29.29 -3.58 -1.54
CA ALA A 151 -29.56 -5.02 -1.40
C ALA A 151 -28.29 -5.88 -1.28
N ARG A 152 -27.17 -5.28 -0.86
CA ARG A 152 -25.88 -5.96 -0.65
C ARG A 152 -25.66 -6.25 0.83
N ALA A 153 -24.81 -7.22 1.12
CA ALA A 153 -24.28 -7.43 2.45
C ALA A 153 -23.00 -6.61 2.61
N GLU A 154 -22.87 -5.93 3.75
CA GLU A 154 -21.68 -5.20 4.16
C GLU A 154 -21.00 -5.96 5.30
N MET A 155 -19.70 -6.21 5.18
CA MET A 155 -18.88 -6.84 6.21
C MET A 155 -18.07 -5.80 6.97
N MET A 156 -18.00 -5.95 8.28
CA MET A 156 -17.30 -5.04 9.18
C MET A 156 -16.54 -5.82 10.24
N LEU A 157 -15.23 -5.59 10.35
CA LEU A 157 -14.46 -6.08 11.48
C LEU A 157 -14.42 -5.02 12.57
N LYS A 158 -14.81 -5.41 13.78
CA LYS A 158 -14.67 -4.64 15.00
C LYS A 158 -13.58 -5.30 15.85
N THR A 159 -12.38 -4.71 15.85
CA THR A 159 -11.24 -5.12 16.72
C THR A 159 -10.51 -3.90 17.31
N ASN A 160 -9.96 -4.03 18.52
CA ASN A 160 -9.06 -3.04 19.14
C ASN A 160 -7.59 -3.42 18.98
N ASN A 161 -7.32 -4.53 18.30
CA ASN A 161 -5.98 -5.03 18.05
C ASN A 161 -5.57 -4.64 16.62
N LEU A 162 -4.57 -3.76 16.51
CA LEU A 162 -4.06 -3.30 15.22
C LEU A 162 -3.58 -4.45 14.32
N TYR A 163 -3.02 -5.51 14.91
CA TYR A 163 -2.63 -6.70 14.16
C TYR A 163 -3.82 -7.36 13.46
N GLN A 164 -4.97 -7.44 14.13
CA GLN A 164 -6.18 -8.03 13.58
C GLN A 164 -6.76 -7.16 12.46
N GLY A 165 -6.71 -5.83 12.62
CA GLY A 165 -7.08 -4.89 11.57
C GLY A 165 -6.17 -5.03 10.35
N PHE A 166 -4.85 -5.11 10.57
CA PHE A 166 -3.86 -5.34 9.52
C PHE A 166 -4.12 -6.65 8.78
N ALA A 167 -4.29 -7.75 9.52
CA ALA A 167 -4.52 -9.08 8.94
C ALA A 167 -5.81 -9.13 8.11
N PHE A 168 -6.87 -8.47 8.57
CA PHE A 168 -8.13 -8.35 7.84
C PHE A 168 -7.98 -7.53 6.56
N SER A 169 -7.38 -6.34 6.63
CA SER A 169 -7.11 -5.51 5.46
C SER A 169 -6.20 -6.22 4.45
N PHE A 170 -5.22 -6.98 4.92
CA PHE A 170 -4.36 -7.82 4.10
C PHE A 170 -5.16 -8.90 3.36
N ALA A 171 -5.98 -9.68 4.08
CA ALA A 171 -6.84 -10.71 3.50
C ALA A 171 -7.77 -10.14 2.42
N HIS A 172 -8.40 -8.99 2.72
CA HIS A 172 -9.28 -8.30 1.81
C HIS A 172 -8.55 -7.77 0.56
N THR A 173 -7.33 -7.26 0.73
CA THR A 173 -6.50 -6.80 -0.38
C THR A 173 -6.15 -7.96 -1.32
N LEU A 174 -5.75 -9.11 -0.76
CA LEU A 174 -5.48 -10.33 -1.54
C LEU A 174 -6.74 -10.84 -2.26
N ARG A 175 -7.90 -10.85 -1.59
CA ARG A 175 -9.15 -11.28 -2.22
C ARG A 175 -9.48 -10.47 -3.48
N GLU A 176 -9.34 -9.15 -3.42
CA GLU A 176 -9.79 -8.25 -4.49
C GLU A 176 -8.76 -8.09 -5.62
N ALA A 177 -7.47 -8.12 -5.29
CA ALA A 177 -6.39 -7.81 -6.23
C ALA A 177 -5.35 -8.93 -6.40
N GLY A 178 -5.32 -9.94 -5.52
CA GLY A 178 -4.33 -11.02 -5.51
C GLY A 178 -4.38 -11.90 -6.75
N ALA A 179 -5.55 -12.17 -7.33
CA ALA A 179 -5.67 -12.94 -8.57
C ALA A 179 -4.95 -12.32 -9.78
N ARG A 180 -4.64 -11.02 -9.71
CA ARG A 180 -3.91 -10.28 -10.75
C ARG A 180 -2.45 -10.03 -10.37
N LEU A 181 -1.97 -10.60 -9.27
CA LEU A 181 -0.61 -10.41 -8.80
C LEU A 181 0.37 -11.02 -9.79
N ASN A 182 1.24 -10.19 -10.37
CA ASN A 182 2.37 -10.62 -11.16
C ASN A 182 3.66 -10.07 -10.56
N GLN A 183 4.76 -10.79 -10.78
CA GLN A 183 6.09 -10.32 -10.43
C GLN A 183 6.74 -9.63 -11.63
N CYS A 184 7.24 -8.42 -11.45
CA CYS A 184 7.95 -7.71 -12.52
C CYS A 184 9.30 -8.40 -12.77
N PRO A 185 9.61 -8.84 -14.00
CA PRO A 185 10.86 -9.54 -14.29
C PRO A 185 12.10 -8.63 -14.21
N GLU A 186 11.90 -7.30 -14.22
CA GLU A 186 13.00 -6.33 -14.17
C GLU A 186 13.40 -5.95 -12.74
N CYS A 187 12.43 -5.77 -11.84
CA CYS A 187 12.69 -5.29 -10.48
C CYS A 187 12.20 -6.23 -9.38
N GLY A 188 11.62 -7.37 -9.75
CA GLY A 188 11.04 -8.36 -8.83
C GLY A 188 9.82 -7.88 -8.05
N LYS A 189 9.36 -6.63 -8.21
CA LYS A 189 8.19 -6.05 -7.51
C LYS A 189 6.91 -6.77 -7.90
N TYR A 190 6.07 -7.13 -6.93
CA TYR A 190 4.75 -7.63 -7.22
C TYR A 190 3.79 -6.47 -7.49
N TYR A 191 2.91 -6.65 -8.47
CA TYR A 191 1.95 -5.63 -8.86
C TYR A 191 0.68 -6.27 -9.44
N PRO A 192 -0.48 -5.60 -9.31
CA PRO A 192 -1.69 -6.03 -10.01
C PRO A 192 -1.53 -5.78 -11.52
N ALA A 193 -1.32 -6.83 -12.29
CA ALA A 193 -1.23 -6.73 -13.73
C ALA A 193 -2.61 -6.47 -14.36
N ARG A 194 -2.64 -5.53 -15.30
CA ARG A 194 -3.70 -5.48 -16.31
C ARG A 194 -3.47 -6.58 -17.34
N SER A 195 -4.50 -6.90 -18.13
CA SER A 195 -4.38 -7.87 -19.22
C SER A 195 -3.13 -7.56 -20.07
N ASN A 196 -2.27 -8.57 -20.24
CA ASN A 196 -0.99 -8.51 -20.96
C ASN A 196 0.10 -7.58 -20.39
N GLN A 197 -0.04 -7.09 -19.15
CA GLN A 197 0.98 -6.23 -18.53
C GLN A 197 2.12 -7.06 -17.92
N THR A 198 3.29 -7.07 -18.58
CA THR A 198 4.51 -7.79 -18.14
C THR A 198 5.38 -7.04 -17.14
N TYR A 199 5.28 -5.71 -17.05
CA TYR A 199 6.12 -4.89 -16.15
C TYR A 199 5.27 -4.06 -15.21
N CYS A 200 5.77 -3.83 -13.98
CA CYS A 200 5.04 -3.07 -12.97
C CYS A 200 4.84 -1.59 -13.34
N SER A 201 5.68 -1.03 -14.22
CA SER A 201 5.62 0.37 -14.63
C SER A 201 6.23 0.61 -16.02
N PRO A 202 5.86 1.72 -16.69
CA PRO A 202 6.50 2.14 -17.93
C PRO A 202 8.02 2.33 -17.78
N ARG A 203 8.50 2.72 -16.60
CA ARG A 203 9.92 2.87 -16.30
C ARG A 203 10.67 1.54 -16.40
N CYS A 204 10.12 0.46 -15.84
CA CYS A 204 10.72 -0.87 -15.95
C CYS A 204 10.68 -1.37 -17.40
N GLN A 205 9.55 -1.18 -18.09
CA GLN A 205 9.42 -1.53 -19.51
C GLN A 205 10.44 -0.80 -20.40
N ASN A 206 10.63 0.50 -20.19
CA ASN A 206 11.59 1.31 -20.95
C ASN A 206 13.01 0.88 -20.69
N ARG A 207 13.36 0.54 -19.43
CA ARG A 207 14.70 0.06 -19.08
C ARG A 207 15.05 -1.23 -19.82
N VAL A 208 14.15 -2.21 -19.79
CA VAL A 208 14.33 -3.48 -20.52
C VAL A 208 14.42 -3.24 -22.03
N SER A 209 13.58 -2.36 -22.57
CA SER A 209 13.59 -2.00 -24.00
C SER A 209 14.92 -1.35 -24.42
N LEU A 210 15.44 -0.42 -23.60
CA LEU A 210 16.73 0.23 -23.82
C LEU A 210 17.90 -0.75 -23.71
N GLN A 211 17.86 -1.68 -22.75
CA GLN A 211 18.89 -2.72 -22.63
C GLN A 211 18.91 -3.61 -23.87
N LYS A 212 17.74 -4.09 -24.33
CA LYS A 212 17.61 -4.87 -25.57
C LYS A 212 18.14 -4.11 -26.79
N PHE A 213 17.84 -2.81 -26.89
CA PHE A 213 18.37 -1.97 -27.97
C PHE A 213 19.90 -1.86 -27.90
N ARG A 214 20.48 -1.58 -26.73
CA ARG A 214 21.93 -1.48 -26.55
C ARG A 214 22.67 -2.78 -26.86
N THR A 215 22.12 -3.93 -26.44
CA THR A 215 22.72 -5.24 -26.74
C THR A 215 22.65 -5.57 -28.24
N LYS A 216 21.56 -5.20 -28.93
CA LYS A 216 21.45 -5.35 -30.39
C LYS A 216 22.32 -4.36 -31.17
N ALA A 217 22.53 -3.16 -30.63
CA ALA A 217 23.31 -2.09 -31.24
C ALA A 217 24.82 -2.17 -30.95
N GLN A 218 25.30 -3.20 -30.24
CA GLN A 218 26.72 -3.57 -30.24
C GLN A 218 26.99 -4.53 -31.42
N PRO A 219 27.43 -4.05 -32.59
CA PRO A 219 28.00 -4.94 -33.59
C PRO A 219 29.31 -5.52 -33.06
N ALA A 220 29.68 -6.70 -33.55
CA ALA A 220 30.92 -7.43 -33.30
C ALA A 220 32.19 -6.71 -33.83
N SER A 221 32.33 -5.40 -33.62
CA SER A 221 33.46 -4.57 -34.04
C SER A 221 34.48 -4.36 -32.92
N ARG A 222 34.92 -5.46 -32.30
CA ARG A 222 36.24 -5.53 -31.63
C ARG A 222 37.10 -6.70 -32.10
N ALA A 223 36.82 -7.24 -33.28
CA ALA A 223 37.80 -8.04 -34.02
C ALA A 223 38.89 -7.11 -34.59
N SER A 224 39.92 -6.87 -33.78
CA SER A 224 41.32 -6.65 -34.19
C SER A 224 41.58 -5.83 -35.46
N LYS A 225 41.72 -4.51 -35.33
CA LYS A 225 42.54 -3.71 -36.26
C LYS A 225 44.01 -4.02 -35.99
N LYS A 226 44.61 -4.92 -36.78
CA LYS A 226 46.08 -5.12 -36.83
C LYS A 226 46.74 -3.76 -37.17
N PRO A 227 47.83 -3.35 -36.50
CA PRO A 227 48.55 -2.13 -36.86
C PRO A 227 49.22 -2.32 -38.22
N GLY A 228 48.89 -1.48 -39.19
CA GLY A 228 49.50 -1.49 -40.51
C GLY A 228 50.97 -1.08 -40.44
N THR A 229 51.86 -1.96 -40.88
CA THR A 229 53.29 -1.71 -41.10
C THR A 229 53.52 -0.55 -42.07
N ARG A 230 54.15 0.52 -41.58
CA ARG A 230 54.52 1.73 -42.33
C ARG A 230 55.77 1.43 -43.17
N LYS A 231 55.62 1.32 -44.50
CA LYS A 231 56.76 1.25 -45.44
C LYS A 231 57.53 2.58 -45.44
N GLN A 232 58.83 2.53 -45.13
CA GLN A 232 59.76 3.65 -45.28
C GLN A 232 60.07 3.88 -46.77
N LYS A 233 60.05 5.14 -47.22
CA LYS A 233 60.54 5.55 -48.55
C LYS A 233 62.06 5.78 -48.50
N PRO A 234 62.83 5.38 -49.51
CA PRO A 234 64.27 5.63 -49.56
C PRO A 234 64.54 7.10 -49.91
N LYS A 235 65.54 7.69 -49.25
CA LYS A 235 66.10 9.00 -49.56
C LYS A 235 66.94 8.92 -50.84
N ARG A 236 66.73 9.89 -51.74
CA ARG A 236 67.73 10.37 -52.70
C ARG A 236 67.85 11.86 -52.50
#